data_AF-A0A397C418-F1
#
_entry.id   AF-A0A397C418-F1
#
_cell.length_a   1.000
_cell.length_b   1.000
_cell.length_c   1.000
_cell.angle_alpha   90.00
_cell.angle_beta   90.00
_cell.angle_gamma   90.00
#
_symmetry.space_group_name_H-M   'P 1'
#
loop_
_entity.id
_entity.type
_entity.pdbx_description
1 polymer ?
#
loop_
_entity_poly.entity_id
_entity_poly.type
_entity_poly.pdbx_seq_one_letter_code
_entity_poly.pdbx_strand_id
1 'polypeptide(L)'
;MRSGLIRKDLLPLYAAEHMPRTFVVSSMEDVNQIIHFMEEEDKCSANDLWVLKLSDSSNAFGVHFFHRTDVASVAPILGDGYVHHTSTSNTMPRFHLHVHLVCRRQTRVVQKYVQSTLLDGKKFHLRVLVLAVGHLDVYVYDRCRVLVASAPFSVEALDNSLVHITNMGINQARNAQYDAAAQNRLLSDVFPAHIVANVMDQVHRISRHMFRAVGSNRRHFFSVSNCFELFGVDFMVRYDCKGLSTACLPCCG
;
A
#
# COMPACT_ATOMS: atom_id res chain seq x y z
N MET A 1 -18.04 7.49 8.24
CA MET A 1 -16.86 8.00 7.49
C MET A 1 -15.65 7.25 8.00
N ARG A 2 -14.78 6.71 7.12
CA ARG A 2 -13.67 5.79 7.48
C ARG A 2 -12.36 6.11 6.79
N SER A 3 -12.26 7.32 6.24
CA SER A 3 -11.17 7.79 5.39
C SER A 3 -9.79 7.64 6.05
N GLY A 4 -9.70 7.79 7.38
CA GLY A 4 -8.44 7.64 8.12
C GLY A 4 -7.83 6.24 8.09
N LEU A 5 -8.63 5.21 7.78
CA LEU A 5 -8.15 3.82 7.70
C LEU A 5 -7.96 3.34 6.26
N ILE A 6 -8.63 3.95 5.28
CA ILE A 6 -8.62 3.46 3.88
C ILE A 6 -7.79 4.33 2.93
N ARG A 7 -7.59 5.62 3.26
CA ARG A 7 -6.83 6.54 2.41
C ARG A 7 -5.36 6.54 2.78
N LYS A 8 -4.49 6.37 1.79
CA LYS A 8 -3.03 6.25 2.00
C LYS A 8 -2.39 7.57 2.44
N ASP A 9 -3.01 8.70 2.14
CA ASP A 9 -2.57 10.03 2.59
C ASP A 9 -2.94 10.32 4.06
N LEU A 10 -3.99 9.68 4.58
CA LEU A 10 -4.46 9.92 5.96
C LEU A 10 -3.98 8.85 6.94
N LEU A 11 -3.80 7.61 6.49
CA LEU A 11 -3.34 6.51 7.35
C LEU A 11 -2.04 6.80 8.11
N PRO A 12 -1.03 7.48 7.54
CA PRO A 12 0.19 7.84 8.27
C PRO A 12 -0.08 8.69 9.53
N LEU A 13 -1.15 9.49 9.56
CA LEU A 13 -1.52 10.27 10.75
C LEU A 13 -1.86 9.41 11.97
N TYR A 14 -2.18 8.13 11.76
CA TYR A 14 -2.64 7.20 12.80
C TYR A 14 -1.73 5.99 12.99
N ALA A 15 -0.85 5.72 12.04
CA ALA A 15 -0.02 4.52 12.04
C ALA A 15 1.44 4.76 11.61
N ALA A 16 1.93 6.01 11.54
CA ALA A 16 3.28 6.33 11.06
C ALA A 16 4.39 5.47 11.70
N GLU A 17 4.31 5.16 13.00
CA GLU A 17 5.28 4.34 13.71
C GLU A 17 5.39 2.89 13.21
N HIS A 18 4.34 2.42 12.53
CA HIS A 18 4.23 1.06 12.00
C HIS A 18 4.23 1.03 10.47
N MET A 19 4.36 2.18 9.82
CA MET A 19 4.37 2.31 8.37
C MET A 19 5.77 2.62 7.86
N PRO A 20 6.14 2.16 6.65
CA PRO A 20 7.25 2.78 5.94
C PRO A 20 7.01 4.28 5.80
N ARG A 21 8.10 5.05 5.77
CA ARG A 21 8.05 6.50 5.54
C ARG A 21 7.20 6.79 4.30
N THR A 22 6.12 7.56 4.51
CA THR A 22 5.07 7.84 3.53
C THR A 22 4.78 9.32 3.55
N PHE A 23 4.80 9.95 2.38
CA PHE A 23 4.67 11.38 2.23
C PHE A 23 3.64 11.68 1.15
N VAL A 24 2.79 12.68 1.40
CA VAL A 24 1.84 13.17 0.39
C VAL A 24 2.61 14.07 -0.59
N VAL A 25 2.43 13.83 -1.89
CA VAL A 25 3.10 14.60 -2.94
C VAL A 25 2.10 15.13 -3.95
N SER A 26 2.39 16.32 -4.46
CA SER A 26 1.59 17.03 -5.46
C SER A 26 2.40 17.46 -6.68
N SER A 27 3.74 17.47 -6.58
CA SER A 27 4.64 17.94 -7.63
C SER A 27 5.93 17.13 -7.68
N MET A 28 6.68 17.25 -8.78
CA MET A 28 8.03 16.67 -8.89
C MET A 28 9.01 17.29 -7.89
N GLU A 29 8.82 18.57 -7.56
CA GLU A 29 9.63 19.27 -6.56
C GLU A 29 9.45 18.63 -5.18
N ASP A 30 8.21 18.29 -4.80
CA ASP A 30 7.94 17.60 -3.53
C ASP A 30 8.70 16.27 -3.46
N VAL A 31 8.66 15.48 -4.55
CA VAL A 31 9.34 14.18 -4.62
C VAL A 31 10.85 14.37 -4.47
N ASN A 32 11.45 15.31 -5.22
CA ASN A 32 12.89 15.58 -5.15
C ASN A 32 13.33 15.99 -3.74
N GLN A 33 12.58 16.88 -3.09
CA GLN A 33 12.88 17.33 -1.72
C GLN A 33 12.79 16.18 -0.71
N ILE A 34 11.74 15.36 -0.78
CA ILE A 34 11.58 14.20 0.10
C ILE A 34 12.71 13.20 -0.09
N ILE A 35 13.05 12.90 -1.35
CA ILE A 35 14.11 11.96 -1.67
C ILE A 35 15.47 12.45 -1.15
N HIS A 36 15.79 13.73 -1.38
CA HIS A 36 17.02 14.34 -0.87
C HIS A 36 17.06 14.34 0.67
N PHE A 37 15.98 14.76 1.33
CA PHE A 37 15.88 14.74 2.79
C PHE A 37 16.10 13.32 3.37
N MET A 38 15.50 12.32 2.73
CA MET A 38 15.61 10.92 3.15
C MET A 38 16.98 10.31 2.84
N GLU A 39 17.71 10.83 1.86
CA GLU A 39 19.10 10.44 1.62
C GLU A 39 20.01 10.82 2.79
N GLU A 40 19.78 11.98 3.41
CA GLU A 40 20.55 12.42 4.56
C GLU A 40 20.23 11.62 5.83
N GLU A 41 18.95 11.29 6.07
CA GLU A 41 18.52 10.47 7.22
C GLU A 41 18.98 9.01 7.12
N ASP A 42 18.91 8.42 5.91
CA ASP A 42 19.10 6.99 5.68
C ASP A 42 20.42 6.68 4.94
N LYS A 43 21.51 7.44 5.18
CA LYS A 43 22.82 7.24 4.51
C LYS A 43 23.34 5.79 4.54
N CYS A 44 22.97 5.01 5.55
CA CYS A 44 23.39 3.60 5.70
C CYS A 44 22.41 2.57 5.11
N SER A 45 21.27 3.01 4.56
CA SER A 45 20.25 2.12 4.00
C SER A 45 20.60 1.73 2.57
N ALA A 46 20.91 0.44 2.35
CA ALA A 46 21.09 -0.11 1.01
C ALA A 46 19.80 -0.15 0.14
N ASN A 47 18.63 0.12 0.72
CA ASN A 47 17.36 0.12 -0.01
C ASN A 47 17.10 1.45 -0.70
N ASP A 48 17.24 1.44 -2.03
CA ASP A 48 17.06 2.60 -2.91
C ASP A 48 15.67 2.67 -3.56
N LEU A 49 14.79 1.70 -3.28
CA LEU A 49 13.50 1.58 -3.96
C LEU A 49 12.41 2.41 -3.27
N TRP A 50 11.56 2.99 -4.09
CA TRP A 50 10.40 3.78 -3.70
C TRP A 50 9.16 3.35 -4.49
N VAL A 51 7.99 3.72 -3.97
CA VAL A 51 6.71 3.48 -4.62
C VAL A 51 5.84 4.72 -4.57
N LEU A 52 5.32 5.12 -5.73
CA LEU A 52 4.28 6.13 -5.87
C LEU A 52 2.92 5.43 -5.96
N LYS A 53 1.94 5.92 -5.20
CA LYS A 53 0.58 5.37 -5.17
C LYS A 53 -0.46 6.49 -5.22
N LEU A 54 -1.58 6.24 -5.89
CA LEU A 54 -2.78 7.06 -5.72
C LEU A 54 -3.40 6.81 -4.34
N SER A 55 -3.85 7.87 -3.67
CA SER A 55 -4.30 7.75 -2.28
C SER A 55 -5.60 6.94 -2.14
N ASP A 56 -6.53 7.13 -3.08
CA ASP A 56 -7.88 6.56 -3.09
C ASP A 56 -8.02 5.31 -3.98
N SER A 57 -6.93 4.82 -4.61
CA SER A 57 -6.99 3.62 -5.44
C SER A 57 -6.93 2.32 -4.62
N SER A 58 -7.54 1.27 -5.14
CA SER A 58 -7.42 -0.11 -4.63
C SER A 58 -6.83 -1.03 -5.70
N ASN A 59 -6.60 -2.29 -5.35
CA ASN A 59 -6.11 -3.33 -6.28
C ASN A 59 -4.82 -2.97 -7.02
N ALA A 60 -3.94 -2.22 -6.36
CA ALA A 60 -2.67 -1.75 -6.90
C ALA A 60 -2.78 -0.96 -8.23
N PHE A 61 -3.94 -0.35 -8.50
CA PHE A 61 -4.11 0.56 -9.62
C PHE A 61 -3.29 1.84 -9.42
N GLY A 62 -2.55 2.26 -10.45
CA GLY A 62 -1.72 3.47 -10.42
C GLY A 62 -0.51 3.37 -9.49
N VAL A 63 -0.02 2.16 -9.21
CA VAL A 63 1.22 1.94 -8.45
C VAL A 63 2.41 1.99 -9.41
N HIS A 64 3.40 2.82 -9.10
CA HIS A 64 4.64 2.95 -9.85
C HIS A 64 5.84 2.76 -8.93
N PHE A 65 6.74 1.85 -9.28
CA PHE A 65 7.98 1.59 -8.55
C PHE A 65 9.13 2.30 -9.24
N PHE A 66 10.05 2.88 -8.46
CA PHE A 66 11.20 3.59 -9.01
C PHE A 66 12.38 3.53 -8.04
N HIS A 67 13.60 3.63 -8.57
CA HIS A 67 14.81 3.83 -7.78
C HIS A 67 14.98 5.31 -7.46
N ARG A 68 15.63 5.65 -6.35
CA ARG A 68 15.97 7.04 -6.01
C ARG A 68 16.76 7.74 -7.11
N THR A 69 17.64 6.98 -7.77
CA THR A 69 18.46 7.46 -8.88
C THR A 69 17.64 7.75 -10.15
N ASP A 70 16.39 7.28 -10.23
CA ASP A 70 15.48 7.44 -11.37
C ASP A 70 14.14 8.07 -10.97
N VAL A 71 14.20 9.15 -10.19
CA VAL A 71 13.00 9.94 -9.82
C VAL A 71 12.32 10.53 -11.06
N ALA A 72 13.05 10.77 -12.14
CA ALA A 72 12.51 11.30 -13.39
C ALA A 72 11.40 10.40 -13.99
N SER A 73 11.43 9.09 -13.74
CA SER A 73 10.38 8.14 -14.15
C SER A 73 8.97 8.49 -13.60
N VAL A 74 8.90 9.28 -12.53
CA VAL A 74 7.64 9.73 -11.90
C VAL A 74 7.04 10.95 -12.61
N ALA A 75 7.83 11.70 -13.39
CA ALA A 75 7.40 12.95 -14.01
C ALA A 75 6.17 12.83 -14.92
N PRO A 76 6.03 11.81 -15.80
CA PRO A 76 4.83 11.65 -16.62
C PRO A 76 3.57 11.45 -15.78
N ILE A 77 3.69 10.78 -14.64
CA ILE A 77 2.56 10.47 -13.75
C ILE A 77 2.13 11.73 -12.98
N LEU A 78 3.09 12.55 -12.56
CA LEU A 78 2.81 13.82 -11.87
C LEU A 78 2.43 14.96 -12.83
N GLY A 79 2.84 14.86 -14.09
CA GLY A 79 2.71 15.88 -15.14
C GLY A 79 1.34 16.03 -15.80
N ASP A 80 0.33 15.23 -15.44
CA ASP A 80 -1.06 15.32 -15.93
C ASP A 80 -1.82 16.56 -15.39
N GLY A 81 -1.23 17.73 -15.64
CA GLY A 81 -1.81 19.06 -15.45
C GLY A 81 -1.57 20.01 -16.62
N TYR A 82 -0.90 19.61 -17.70
CA TYR A 82 -0.74 20.42 -18.92
C TYR A 82 -0.56 19.53 -20.16
N VAL A 83 -1.67 19.25 -20.87
CA VAL A 83 -1.61 18.89 -22.29
C VAL A 83 -2.28 20.03 -23.07
N HIS A 84 -1.48 20.93 -23.63
CA HIS A 84 -1.96 21.84 -24.67
C HIS A 84 -2.19 21.02 -25.95
N HIS A 85 -3.40 20.48 -26.13
CA HIS A 85 -3.87 20.16 -27.47
C HIS A 85 -4.45 21.43 -28.09
N THR A 86 -3.60 22.25 -28.70
CA THR A 86 -4.05 23.18 -29.73
C THR A 86 -4.37 22.37 -30.98
N SER A 87 -5.62 22.00 -31.14
CA SER A 87 -6.13 21.47 -32.41
C SER A 87 -7.38 22.25 -32.79
N THR A 88 -7.16 23.31 -33.55
CA THR A 88 -8.18 24.00 -34.33
C THR A 88 -8.69 23.06 -35.42
N SER A 89 -9.86 22.45 -35.21
CA SER A 89 -10.73 22.06 -36.31
C SER A 89 -12.18 21.98 -35.85
N ASN A 90 -12.97 22.93 -36.35
CA ASN A 90 -14.41 23.03 -36.23
C ASN A 90 -15.06 21.87 -37.01
N THR A 91 -15.69 20.88 -36.36
CA THR A 91 -16.91 20.14 -36.79
C THR A 91 -17.26 18.91 -35.91
N MET A 92 -18.39 18.99 -35.18
CA MET A 92 -19.27 17.90 -34.63
C MET A 92 -18.71 16.88 -33.60
N PRO A 93 -19.53 16.11 -32.84
CA PRO A 93 -20.83 16.34 -32.20
C PRO A 93 -20.79 16.21 -30.64
N ARG A 94 -21.88 16.61 -29.97
CA ARG A 94 -22.09 16.82 -28.51
C ARG A 94 -21.90 15.64 -27.52
N PHE A 95 -21.14 14.58 -27.85
CA PHE A 95 -20.99 13.41 -26.96
C PHE A 95 -19.68 13.34 -26.15
N HIS A 96 -18.79 14.33 -26.26
CA HIS A 96 -17.49 14.33 -25.55
C HIS A 96 -17.40 15.32 -24.37
N LEU A 97 -18.51 15.96 -23.98
CA LEU A 97 -18.52 16.98 -22.92
C LEU A 97 -18.56 16.41 -21.48
N HIS A 98 -18.44 15.10 -21.29
CA HIS A 98 -18.50 14.47 -19.96
C HIS A 98 -17.20 13.80 -19.47
N VAL A 99 -16.12 13.87 -20.26
CA VAL A 99 -14.80 13.34 -19.84
C VAL A 99 -13.86 14.46 -19.38
N HIS A 100 -14.26 15.73 -19.52
CA HIS A 100 -13.39 16.88 -19.30
C HIS A 100 -13.79 17.83 -18.15
N LEU A 101 -14.48 17.34 -17.13
CA LEU A 101 -14.80 18.11 -15.91
C LEU A 101 -14.85 17.18 -14.70
N VAL A 102 -13.67 16.69 -14.28
CA VAL A 102 -13.15 16.61 -12.89
C VAL A 102 -11.74 16.01 -13.02
N CYS A 103 -10.75 16.78 -13.49
CA CYS A 103 -9.36 16.49 -13.11
C CYS A 103 -9.22 16.95 -11.65
N ARG A 104 -9.81 16.20 -10.72
CA ARG A 104 -9.45 16.30 -9.30
C ARG A 104 -7.96 15.99 -9.29
N ARG A 105 -7.12 16.93 -8.83
CA ARG A 105 -5.72 16.65 -8.50
C ARG A 105 -5.74 15.40 -7.61
N GLN A 106 -5.42 14.24 -8.18
CA GLN A 106 -5.47 12.99 -7.44
C GLN A 106 -4.39 13.08 -6.36
N THR A 107 -4.77 12.94 -5.10
CA THR A 107 -3.80 12.94 -4.01
C THR A 107 -2.93 11.71 -4.16
N ARG A 108 -1.62 11.90 -4.15
CA ARG A 108 -0.63 10.85 -4.32
C ARG A 108 0.24 10.76 -3.09
N VAL A 109 0.78 9.57 -2.86
CA VAL A 109 1.78 9.34 -1.82
C VAL A 109 3.02 8.72 -2.44
N VAL A 110 4.18 9.20 -2.01
CA VAL A 110 5.47 8.54 -2.20
C VAL A 110 5.81 7.84 -0.90
N GLN A 111 6.19 6.58 -0.99
CA GLN A 111 6.48 5.75 0.15
C GLN A 111 7.78 4.97 -0.08
N LYS A 112 8.59 4.85 0.96
CA LYS A 112 9.79 4.01 0.91
C LYS A 112 9.38 2.56 0.68
N TYR A 113 9.97 1.90 -0.31
CA TYR A 113 9.62 0.54 -0.64
C TYR A 113 9.94 -0.39 0.53
N VAL A 114 8.98 -1.22 0.95
CA VAL A 114 9.22 -2.24 1.95
C VAL A 114 9.77 -3.48 1.27
N GLN A 115 11.04 -3.77 1.48
CA GLN A 115 11.60 -5.07 1.16
C GLN A 115 11.17 -6.04 2.27
N SER A 116 10.16 -6.88 2.00
CA SER A 116 9.75 -7.94 2.92
C SER A 116 10.74 -9.08 2.90
N THR A 117 10.63 -9.94 3.91
CA THR A 117 11.05 -11.34 3.79
C THR A 117 10.45 -11.95 2.52
N LEU A 118 11.22 -12.83 1.88
CA LEU A 118 10.77 -13.60 0.72
C LEU A 118 10.31 -14.99 1.18
N LEU A 119 9.26 -15.49 0.56
CA LEU A 119 8.79 -16.86 0.69
C LEU A 119 9.08 -17.57 -0.64
N ASP A 120 9.92 -18.60 -0.60
CA ASP A 120 10.35 -19.35 -1.79
C ASP A 120 10.91 -18.44 -2.91
N GLY A 121 11.66 -17.40 -2.52
CA GLY A 121 12.22 -16.39 -3.42
C GLY A 121 11.20 -15.37 -3.96
N LYS A 122 9.94 -15.41 -3.53
CA LYS A 122 8.87 -14.51 -3.97
C LYS A 122 8.45 -13.54 -2.87
N LYS A 123 7.99 -12.35 -3.28
CA LYS A 123 7.43 -11.36 -2.36
C LYS A 123 6.07 -11.83 -1.83
N PHE A 124 5.74 -11.52 -0.58
CA PHE A 124 4.41 -11.78 -0.03
C PHE A 124 3.97 -10.66 0.91
N HIS A 125 2.68 -10.64 1.21
CA HIS A 125 2.11 -9.87 2.32
C HIS A 125 1.09 -10.71 3.07
N LEU A 126 0.77 -10.26 4.27
CA LEU A 126 -0.26 -10.82 5.11
C LEU A 126 -1.54 -10.02 4.94
N ARG A 127 -2.65 -10.69 4.64
CA ARG A 127 -4.00 -10.15 4.71
C ARG A 127 -4.62 -10.57 6.03
N VAL A 128 -4.89 -9.60 6.90
CA VAL A 128 -5.56 -9.78 8.19
C VAL A 128 -6.96 -9.20 8.10
N LEU A 129 -7.96 -9.97 8.53
CA LEU A 129 -9.33 -9.46 8.63
C LEU A 129 -9.53 -8.85 10.02
N VAL A 130 -10.00 -7.61 10.06
CA VAL A 130 -10.28 -6.90 11.31
C VAL A 130 -11.73 -6.41 11.29
N LEU A 131 -12.52 -6.84 12.26
CA LEU A 131 -13.92 -6.46 12.41
C LEU A 131 -14.02 -5.35 13.47
N ALA A 132 -14.54 -4.18 13.08
CA ALA A 132 -14.92 -3.13 14.02
C ALA A 132 -16.44 -3.15 14.24
N VAL A 133 -16.90 -3.13 15.49
CA VAL A 133 -18.33 -3.22 15.85
C VAL A 133 -18.72 -2.06 16.76
N GLY A 134 -19.89 -1.48 16.52
CA GLY A 134 -20.54 -0.53 17.40
C GLY A 134 -19.69 0.70 17.71
N HIS A 135 -19.49 0.99 18.99
CA HIS A 135 -18.64 2.08 19.47
C HIS A 135 -17.14 1.76 19.48
N LEU A 136 -16.68 1.00 18.48
CA LEU A 136 -15.28 0.64 18.22
C LEU A 136 -14.72 -0.51 19.09
N ASP A 137 -15.49 -1.57 19.23
CA ASP A 137 -14.92 -2.87 19.58
C ASP A 137 -14.18 -3.44 18.36
N VAL A 138 -12.92 -3.83 18.52
CA VAL A 138 -12.06 -4.26 17.41
C VAL A 138 -11.63 -5.71 17.62
N TYR A 139 -11.99 -6.56 16.67
CA TYR A 139 -11.68 -7.99 16.67
C TYR A 139 -10.77 -8.31 15.49
N VAL A 140 -9.60 -8.88 15.77
CA VAL A 140 -8.67 -9.36 14.74
C VAL A 140 -8.92 -10.85 14.53
N TYR A 141 -9.07 -11.27 13.27
CA TYR A 141 -9.25 -12.67 12.93
C TYR A 141 -7.90 -13.39 12.83
N ASP A 142 -7.69 -14.42 13.66
CA ASP A 142 -6.38 -15.07 13.80
C ASP A 142 -5.96 -15.92 12.58
N ARG A 143 -6.90 -16.35 11.73
CA ARG A 143 -6.57 -17.09 10.49
C ARG A 143 -6.14 -16.12 9.39
N CYS A 144 -4.95 -15.56 9.57
CA CYS A 144 -4.30 -14.66 8.62
C CYS A 144 -3.90 -15.39 7.32
N ARG A 145 -4.04 -14.70 6.18
CA ARG A 145 -3.69 -15.23 4.86
C ARG A 145 -2.35 -14.66 4.39
N VAL A 146 -1.51 -15.50 3.82
CA VAL A 146 -0.26 -15.15 3.13
C VAL A 146 -0.55 -15.10 1.64
N LEU A 147 -0.45 -13.89 1.07
CA LEU A 147 -0.68 -13.64 -0.35
C LEU A 147 0.67 -13.43 -1.06
N VAL A 148 1.03 -14.37 -1.93
CA VAL A 148 2.35 -14.48 -2.57
C VAL A 148 2.30 -13.98 -4.02
N ALA A 149 3.31 -13.21 -4.40
CA ALA A 149 3.52 -12.75 -5.78
C ALA A 149 3.71 -13.93 -6.74
N SER A 150 3.37 -13.75 -8.03
CA SER A 150 3.48 -14.85 -9.00
C SER A 150 4.91 -15.10 -9.46
N ALA A 151 5.76 -14.07 -9.50
CA ALA A 151 7.13 -14.15 -9.97
C ALA A 151 8.17 -14.05 -8.83
N PRO A 152 9.38 -14.62 -9.01
CA PRO A 152 10.51 -14.40 -8.12
C PRO A 152 10.84 -12.92 -7.96
N PHE A 153 11.28 -12.52 -6.76
CA PHE A 153 11.66 -11.15 -6.47
C PHE A 153 12.95 -10.76 -7.20
N SER A 154 12.94 -9.59 -7.83
CA SER A 154 14.11 -8.96 -8.46
C SER A 154 13.94 -7.45 -8.33
N VAL A 155 15.02 -6.73 -7.98
CA VAL A 155 15.00 -5.25 -7.86
C VAL A 155 15.20 -4.56 -9.21
N GLU A 156 15.58 -5.33 -10.21
CA GLU A 156 15.81 -4.90 -11.59
C GLU A 156 14.49 -4.89 -12.40
N ALA A 157 13.50 -5.68 -11.99
CA ALA A 157 12.23 -5.88 -12.70
C ALA A 157 11.07 -4.99 -12.17
N LEU A 158 11.32 -3.68 -12.02
CA LEU A 158 10.37 -2.74 -11.40
C LEU A 158 9.04 -2.57 -12.18
N ASP A 159 9.07 -2.76 -13.49
CA ASP A 159 7.92 -2.71 -14.40
C ASP A 159 7.04 -3.97 -14.31
N ASN A 160 7.61 -5.08 -13.82
CA ASN A 160 6.89 -6.33 -13.69
C ASN A 160 6.06 -6.39 -12.41
N SER A 161 4.77 -6.04 -12.55
CA SER A 161 3.79 -6.13 -11.47
C SER A 161 3.74 -7.49 -10.76
N LEU A 162 4.03 -8.60 -11.45
CA LEU A 162 3.97 -9.96 -10.86
C LEU A 162 5.11 -10.24 -9.87
N VAL A 163 6.14 -9.39 -9.85
CA VAL A 163 7.30 -9.46 -8.92
C VAL A 163 6.99 -8.69 -7.63
N HIS A 164 6.37 -7.52 -7.76
CA HIS A 164 6.26 -6.55 -6.66
C HIS A 164 4.86 -6.38 -6.07
N ILE A 165 3.82 -6.79 -6.79
CA ILE A 165 2.42 -6.71 -6.37
C ILE A 165 1.92 -8.11 -6.02
N THR A 166 1.38 -8.24 -4.82
CA THR A 166 0.96 -9.51 -4.22
C THR A 166 -0.57 -9.65 -4.18
N ASN A 167 -1.32 -8.64 -4.62
CA ASN A 167 -2.77 -8.67 -4.68
C ASN A 167 -3.25 -9.81 -5.59
N MET A 168 -4.15 -10.65 -5.06
CA MET A 168 -4.73 -11.80 -5.78
C MET A 168 -5.34 -11.38 -7.12
N GLY A 169 -6.14 -10.31 -7.15
CA GLY A 169 -6.82 -9.87 -8.38
C GLY A 169 -5.86 -9.49 -9.52
N ILE A 170 -4.75 -8.81 -9.21
CA ILE A 170 -3.73 -8.46 -10.22
C ILE A 170 -2.98 -9.69 -10.69
N ASN A 171 -2.60 -10.57 -9.76
CA ASN A 171 -1.88 -11.79 -10.09
C ASN A 171 -2.75 -12.74 -10.93
N GLN A 172 -4.04 -12.89 -10.60
CA GLN A 172 -5.00 -13.65 -11.39
C GLN A 172 -5.21 -13.06 -12.79
N ALA A 173 -5.34 -11.73 -12.89
CA ALA A 173 -5.60 -11.07 -14.16
C ALA A 173 -4.40 -11.07 -15.11
N ARG A 174 -3.17 -11.07 -14.57
CA ARG A 174 -1.92 -10.93 -15.35
C ARG A 174 -1.10 -12.22 -15.47
N ASN A 175 -1.49 -13.30 -14.80
CA ASN A 175 -0.83 -14.60 -14.89
C ASN A 175 -1.88 -15.69 -15.13
N ALA A 176 -1.90 -16.24 -16.35
CA ALA A 176 -2.85 -17.31 -16.73
C ALA A 176 -2.62 -18.61 -15.92
N GLN A 177 -1.43 -18.79 -15.37
CA GLN A 177 -1.02 -19.93 -14.55
C GLN A 177 -1.14 -19.63 -13.05
N TYR A 178 -1.95 -18.65 -12.64
CA TYR A 178 -2.14 -18.33 -11.23
C TYR A 178 -2.71 -19.53 -10.46
N ASP A 179 -2.03 -19.91 -9.38
CA ASP A 179 -2.48 -20.97 -8.47
C ASP A 179 -2.89 -20.39 -7.11
N ALA A 180 -4.19 -20.38 -6.85
CA ALA A 180 -4.74 -19.89 -5.60
C ALA A 180 -4.25 -20.68 -4.38
N ALA A 181 -4.05 -21.99 -4.48
CA ALA A 181 -3.61 -22.81 -3.36
C ALA A 181 -2.15 -22.49 -2.98
N ALA A 182 -1.28 -22.33 -3.98
CA ALA A 182 0.12 -21.96 -3.74
C ALA A 182 0.30 -20.50 -3.30
N GLN A 183 -0.53 -19.58 -3.80
CA GLN A 183 -0.35 -18.14 -3.62
C GLN A 183 -1.26 -17.51 -2.57
N ASN A 184 -2.18 -18.28 -1.98
CA ASN A 184 -3.11 -17.80 -0.96
C ASN A 184 -3.21 -18.81 0.18
N ARG A 185 -2.17 -18.85 1.00
CA ARG A 185 -1.94 -19.85 2.07
C ARG A 185 -2.33 -19.29 3.43
N LEU A 186 -2.55 -20.15 4.44
CA LEU A 186 -2.66 -19.67 5.81
C LEU A 186 -1.29 -19.39 6.40
N LEU A 187 -1.19 -18.38 7.26
CA LEU A 187 0.06 -18.06 7.98
C LEU A 187 0.61 -19.27 8.75
N SER A 188 -0.28 -20.05 9.36
CA SER A 188 0.03 -21.30 10.07
C SER A 188 0.61 -22.41 9.20
N ASP A 189 0.33 -22.39 7.89
CA ASP A 189 0.78 -23.42 6.95
C ASP A 189 2.14 -23.05 6.32
N VAL A 190 2.60 -21.83 6.58
CA VAL A 190 3.82 -21.25 6.00
C VAL A 190 4.90 -21.13 7.07
N PHE A 191 4.56 -20.74 8.30
CA PHE A 191 5.52 -20.45 9.35
C PHE A 191 5.31 -21.32 10.60
N PRO A 192 6.38 -21.62 11.36
CA PRO A 192 6.27 -22.32 12.63
C PRO A 192 5.42 -21.58 13.66
N ALA A 193 4.78 -22.32 14.57
CA ALA A 193 3.83 -21.78 15.54
C ALA A 193 4.37 -20.60 16.38
N HIS A 194 5.64 -20.61 16.78
CA HIS A 194 6.23 -19.52 17.56
C HIS A 194 6.39 -18.22 16.74
N ILE A 195 6.66 -18.34 15.44
CA ILE A 195 6.70 -17.20 14.52
C ILE A 195 5.29 -16.66 14.29
N VAL A 196 4.32 -17.55 14.08
CA VAL A 196 2.90 -17.19 13.93
C VAL A 196 2.43 -16.41 15.15
N ALA A 197 2.70 -16.90 16.37
CA ALA A 197 2.35 -16.23 17.62
C ALA A 197 2.97 -14.83 17.71
N ASN A 198 4.28 -14.70 17.48
CA ASN A 198 4.97 -13.40 17.50
C ASN A 198 4.39 -12.41 16.46
N VAL A 199 4.16 -12.88 15.22
CA VAL A 199 3.57 -12.04 14.17
C VAL A 199 2.17 -11.60 14.55
N MET A 200 1.34 -12.50 15.07
CA MET A 200 -0.03 -12.17 15.48
C MET A 200 -0.05 -11.21 16.67
N ASP A 201 0.83 -11.35 17.66
CA ASP A 201 0.96 -10.40 18.76
C ASP A 201 1.25 -8.97 18.26
N GLN A 202 2.11 -8.86 17.24
CA GLN A 202 2.40 -7.57 16.60
C GLN A 202 1.21 -7.03 15.82
N VAL A 203 0.53 -7.88 15.04
CA VAL A 203 -0.71 -7.51 14.33
C VAL A 203 -1.74 -6.97 15.32
N HIS A 204 -2.00 -7.68 16.42
CA HIS A 204 -2.92 -7.25 17.48
C HIS A 204 -2.51 -5.89 18.06
N ARG A 205 -1.23 -5.70 18.39
CA ARG A 205 -0.70 -4.44 18.94
C ARG A 205 -0.85 -3.28 17.95
N ILE A 206 -0.47 -3.48 16.70
CA ILE A 206 -0.52 -2.46 15.64
C ILE A 206 -1.97 -2.10 15.32
N SER A 207 -2.85 -3.09 15.14
CA SER A 207 -4.28 -2.86 14.92
C SER A 207 -4.89 -2.09 16.10
N ARG A 208 -4.59 -2.48 17.34
CA ARG A 208 -5.06 -1.74 18.52
C ARG A 208 -4.60 -0.29 18.49
N HIS A 209 -3.32 -0.04 18.23
CA HIS A 209 -2.78 1.32 18.17
C HIS A 209 -3.49 2.16 17.09
N MET A 210 -3.53 1.63 15.86
CA MET A 210 -4.14 2.30 14.70
C MET A 210 -5.63 2.63 14.92
N PHE A 211 -6.43 1.66 15.36
CA PHE A 211 -7.86 1.89 15.57
C PHE A 211 -8.12 2.83 16.76
N ARG A 212 -7.33 2.75 17.83
CA ARG A 212 -7.43 3.71 18.95
C ARG A 212 -7.08 5.12 18.51
N ALA A 213 -6.00 5.28 17.73
CA ALA A 213 -5.56 6.57 17.22
C ALA A 213 -6.63 7.20 16.31
N VAL A 214 -7.17 6.44 15.34
CA VAL A 214 -8.18 6.96 14.41
C VAL A 214 -9.51 7.26 15.10
N GLY A 215 -9.88 6.48 16.13
CA GLY A 215 -11.11 6.68 16.90
C GLY A 215 -11.18 8.03 17.62
N SER A 216 -10.04 8.66 17.87
CA SER A 216 -9.97 10.02 18.44
C SER A 216 -10.43 11.12 17.45
N ASN A 217 -10.48 10.83 16.15
CA ASN A 217 -10.81 11.81 15.12
C ASN A 217 -12.09 11.43 14.35
N ARG A 218 -13.22 11.97 14.82
CA ARG A 218 -14.55 11.74 14.24
C ARG A 218 -14.70 12.19 12.78
N ARG A 219 -13.82 13.05 12.28
CA ARG A 219 -13.80 13.45 10.86
C ARG A 219 -13.17 12.39 9.97
N HIS A 220 -12.26 11.57 10.48
CA HIS A 220 -11.59 10.56 9.66
C HIS A 220 -12.08 9.14 9.95
N PHE A 221 -12.64 8.91 11.14
CA PHE A 221 -13.30 7.67 11.48
C PHE A 221 -14.49 7.93 12.41
N PHE A 222 -15.68 7.51 12.00
CA PHE A 222 -16.92 7.69 12.74
C PHE A 222 -17.64 6.36 12.82
N SER A 223 -17.59 5.74 14.00
CA SER A 223 -18.33 4.52 14.33
C SER A 223 -19.68 4.85 14.96
N VAL A 224 -20.67 3.98 14.76
CA VAL A 224 -22.03 4.09 15.30
C VAL A 224 -22.44 2.75 15.91
N SER A 225 -23.22 2.78 17.00
CA SER A 225 -23.55 1.61 17.83
C SER A 225 -24.19 0.44 17.07
N ASN A 226 -24.93 0.72 16.00
CA ASN A 226 -25.67 -0.25 15.22
C ASN A 226 -24.99 -0.66 13.90
N CYS A 227 -23.70 -0.33 13.73
CA CYS A 227 -22.94 -0.74 12.55
C CYS A 227 -21.74 -1.60 12.92
N PHE A 228 -21.34 -2.42 11.96
CA PHE A 228 -20.05 -3.09 11.96
C PHE A 228 -19.39 -2.91 10.60
N GLU A 229 -18.08 -3.08 10.56
CA GLU A 229 -17.30 -3.01 9.33
C GLU A 229 -16.14 -3.99 9.37
N LEU A 230 -15.94 -4.72 8.26
CA LEU A 230 -14.84 -5.65 8.08
C LEU A 230 -13.76 -5.01 7.22
N PHE A 231 -12.54 -4.92 7.75
CA PHE A 231 -11.37 -4.34 7.09
C PHE A 231 -10.38 -5.43 6.66
N GLY A 232 -9.78 -5.27 5.49
CA GLY A 232 -8.64 -6.05 5.03
C GLY A 232 -7.34 -5.30 5.28
N VAL A 233 -6.69 -5.55 6.42
CA VAL A 233 -5.45 -4.86 6.79
C VAL A 233 -4.26 -5.64 6.24
N ASP A 234 -3.45 -4.97 5.42
CA ASP A 234 -2.27 -5.57 4.80
C ASP A 234 -1.03 -5.30 5.64
N PHE A 235 -0.32 -6.37 6.01
CA PHE A 235 0.95 -6.30 6.71
C PHE A 235 2.07 -6.91 5.86
N MET A 236 3.26 -6.33 5.93
CA MET A 236 4.48 -6.95 5.42
C MET A 236 5.36 -7.38 6.58
N VAL A 237 6.00 -8.52 6.44
CA VAL A 237 6.89 -9.07 7.47
C VAL A 237 8.34 -8.92 7.03
N ARG A 238 9.20 -8.47 7.94
CA ARG A 238 10.63 -8.29 7.72
C ARG A 238 11.46 -9.08 8.73
N TYR A 239 12.62 -9.55 8.29
CA TYR A 239 13.70 -9.96 9.18
C TYR A 239 14.40 -8.72 9.79
N ASP A 240 14.62 -8.72 11.10
CA ASP A 240 15.64 -7.88 11.74
C ASP A 240 16.83 -8.74 12.20
N CYS A 241 17.77 -8.11 12.91
CA CYS A 241 18.93 -8.77 13.50
C CYS A 241 18.61 -9.87 14.52
N LYS A 242 17.34 -10.04 14.92
CA LYS A 242 16.84 -11.05 15.86
C LYS A 242 15.93 -12.10 15.19
N GLY A 243 15.73 -12.05 13.88
CA GLY A 243 14.89 -13.01 13.13
C GLY A 243 13.65 -12.36 12.51
N LEU A 244 12.62 -13.14 12.19
CA LEU A 244 11.40 -12.62 11.55
C LEU A 244 10.62 -11.82 12.59
N SER A 245 10.70 -10.48 12.55
CA SER A 245 10.43 -9.69 13.74
C SER A 245 9.48 -8.53 13.59
N THR A 246 9.24 -8.00 12.38
CA THR A 246 8.52 -6.72 12.26
C THR A 246 7.42 -6.81 11.21
N ALA A 247 6.18 -6.78 11.68
CA ALA A 247 5.02 -6.47 10.85
C ALA A 247 4.96 -4.95 10.64
N CYS A 248 4.95 -4.50 9.39
CA CYS A 248 4.70 -3.10 9.04
C CYS A 248 3.47 -2.98 8.13
N LEU A 249 2.79 -1.85 8.18
CA LEU A 249 1.61 -1.53 7.37
C LEU A 249 2.03 -0.78 6.09
N PRO A 250 2.30 -1.46 4.95
CA PRO A 250 2.62 -0.75 3.71
C PRO A 250 1.44 0.07 3.19
N CYS A 251 0.19 -0.33 3.45
CA CYS A 251 -1.08 0.35 3.15
C CYS A 251 -2.22 -0.49 3.73
N CYS A 252 -3.41 0.10 3.93
CA CYS A 252 -4.66 -0.66 4.11
C CYS A 252 -5.40 -0.75 2.77
N GLY A 253 -6.05 -1.89 2.49
CA GLY A 253 -6.79 -2.16 1.26
C GLY A 253 -8.30 -2.26 1.47
#